data_AF-A2A096-F1
#
_entry.id   AF-A2A096-F1
#
_cell.length_a   1.000
_cell.length_b   1.000
_cell.length_c   1.000
_cell.angle_alpha   90.00
_cell.angle_beta   90.00
_cell.angle_gamma   90.00
#
_symmetry.space_group_name_H-M   'P 1'
#
loop_
_entity.id
_entity.type
_entity.pdbx_description
1 polymer ?
#
loop_
_entity_poly.entity_id
_entity_poly.type
_entity_poly.pdbx_seq_one_letter_code
_entity_poly.pdbx_strand_id
1 'polypeptide(L)'
;MSILENRTKKLVMIKKQLFLSLLVVCCLSLGQLSAQTIKINAYTKCKVALISAQEVKDAGRYGWWSAWQTKKKSKEYKDTPCTFKNIAPGVYTIVVYNPKASTSTDKGDGVVLEKVTVGKKFSLKAYYNAGDFRDWNCLSCPWLYVYDGQCFMKKTEILKDVVGAKNKTTTVYEIDPQAIKNGVLKIKIQEEKDEITHLDQIQVRLNHQTYLPQEQAMLAKLAHNDGQYQKLKKGQAITLTFQLPAHLKPTDKVQLESTGFYIPDAQFLEAVYQKYLIRGK
;
A
#
# COMPACT_ATOMS: atom_id res chain seq x y z
N MET A 1 43.31 42.96 -56.04
CA MET A 1 42.13 42.55 -55.25
C MET A 1 41.92 41.06 -55.42
N SER A 2 42.04 40.31 -54.33
CA SER A 2 42.64 38.98 -54.33
C SER A 2 41.62 37.84 -54.32
N ILE A 3 41.99 36.74 -54.97
CA ILE A 3 41.29 35.44 -54.92
C ILE A 3 41.12 34.94 -53.46
N LEU A 4 41.95 35.43 -52.52
CA LEU A 4 41.83 35.15 -51.10
C LEU A 4 40.57 35.78 -50.45
N GLU A 5 40.18 36.99 -50.83
CA GLU A 5 39.01 37.69 -50.26
C GLU A 5 37.69 37.00 -50.61
N ASN A 6 37.64 36.34 -51.78
CA ASN A 6 36.46 35.63 -52.24
C ASN A 6 36.32 34.24 -51.55
N ARG A 7 37.44 33.63 -51.15
CA ARG A 7 37.44 32.35 -50.42
C ARG A 7 36.96 32.50 -48.97
N THR A 8 37.33 33.58 -48.28
CA THR A 8 36.88 33.86 -46.91
C THR A 8 35.39 34.15 -46.84
N LYS A 9 34.83 34.92 -47.78
CA LYS A 9 33.37 35.16 -47.85
C LYS A 9 32.58 33.88 -48.07
N LYS A 10 33.06 32.99 -48.96
CA LYS A 10 32.41 31.69 -49.24
C LYS A 10 32.44 30.75 -48.02
N LEU A 11 33.53 30.71 -47.26
CA LEU A 11 33.66 29.88 -46.06
C LEU A 11 32.73 30.34 -44.92
N VAL A 12 32.59 31.65 -44.73
CA VAL A 12 31.67 32.24 -43.73
C VAL A 12 30.21 31.95 -44.08
N MET A 13 29.87 31.98 -45.37
CA MET A 13 28.51 31.70 -45.83
C MET A 13 28.14 30.21 -45.64
N ILE A 14 29.06 29.28 -45.91
CA ILE A 14 28.86 27.84 -45.70
C ILE A 14 28.71 27.52 -44.21
N LYS A 15 29.51 28.14 -43.32
CA LYS A 15 29.36 27.97 -41.87
C LYS A 15 28.03 28.48 -41.35
N LYS A 16 27.54 29.63 -41.85
CA LYS A 16 26.21 30.16 -41.49
C LYS A 16 25.07 29.25 -41.95
N GLN A 17 25.16 28.70 -43.16
CA GLN A 17 24.16 27.74 -43.65
C GLN A 17 24.16 26.45 -42.84
N LEU A 18 25.33 25.87 -42.54
CA LEU A 18 25.44 24.68 -41.68
C LEU A 18 24.88 24.91 -40.27
N PHE A 19 25.15 26.08 -39.68
CA PHE A 19 24.62 26.42 -38.35
C PHE A 19 23.09 26.60 -38.38
N LEU A 20 22.54 27.20 -39.44
CA LEU A 20 21.10 27.35 -39.61
C LEU A 20 20.41 25.99 -39.84
N SER A 21 21.00 25.11 -40.66
CA SER A 21 20.49 23.76 -40.90
C SER A 21 20.50 22.91 -39.63
N LEU A 22 21.56 23.02 -38.80
CA LEU A 22 21.65 22.30 -37.53
C LEU A 22 20.60 22.81 -36.52
N LEU A 23 20.35 24.12 -36.47
CA LEU A 23 19.31 24.71 -35.62
C LEU A 23 17.90 24.27 -36.05
N VAL A 24 17.63 24.21 -37.36
CA VAL A 24 16.33 23.77 -37.89
C VAL A 24 16.10 22.27 -37.65
N VAL A 25 17.13 21.42 -37.77
CA VAL A 25 17.01 19.99 -37.44
C VAL A 25 16.81 19.76 -35.93
N CYS A 26 17.50 20.51 -35.06
CA CYS A 26 17.23 20.47 -33.61
C CYS A 26 15.80 20.94 -33.27
N CYS A 27 15.32 22.04 -33.85
CA CYS A 27 13.96 22.55 -33.62
C CYS A 27 12.87 21.64 -34.18
N LEU A 28 13.10 20.96 -35.32
CA LEU A 28 12.16 19.99 -35.88
C LEU A 28 12.15 18.66 -35.10
N SER A 29 13.27 18.26 -34.47
CA SER A 29 13.31 17.10 -33.56
C SER A 29 12.64 17.36 -32.20
N LEU A 30 12.48 18.64 -31.82
CA LEU A 30 11.68 19.08 -30.67
C LEU A 30 10.19 19.24 -31.02
N GLY A 31 9.85 19.29 -32.31
CA GLY A 31 8.49 19.39 -32.82
C GLY A 31 7.77 18.05 -32.79
N GLN A 32 6.83 17.90 -31.86
CA GLN A 32 5.95 16.74 -31.70
C GLN A 32 6.57 15.50 -31.04
N LEU A 33 7.29 15.67 -29.93
CA LEU A 33 7.08 14.73 -28.83
C LEU A 33 5.62 14.86 -28.41
N SER A 34 4.72 14.13 -29.08
CA SER A 34 3.33 14.01 -28.67
C SER A 34 3.35 13.53 -27.23
N ALA A 35 3.03 14.43 -26.30
CA ALA A 35 3.06 14.13 -24.87
C ALA A 35 2.21 12.89 -24.65
N GLN A 36 2.81 11.82 -24.14
CA GLN A 36 2.08 10.61 -23.83
C GLN A 36 1.09 10.95 -22.72
N THR A 37 -0.19 10.65 -22.94
CA THR A 37 -1.23 11.00 -21.97
C THR A 37 -2.07 9.80 -21.57
N ILE A 38 -2.44 9.77 -20.29
CA ILE A 38 -3.46 8.87 -19.75
C ILE A 38 -4.50 9.74 -19.06
N LYS A 39 -5.73 9.72 -19.55
CA LYS A 39 -6.88 10.40 -18.95
C LYS A 39 -7.75 9.35 -18.25
N ILE A 40 -7.94 9.51 -16.95
CA ILE A 40 -8.73 8.59 -16.14
C ILE A 40 -9.93 9.32 -15.55
N ASN A 41 -11.09 8.70 -15.69
CA ASN A 41 -12.31 9.12 -15.03
C ASN A 41 -12.99 7.89 -14.38
N ALA A 42 -13.94 8.11 -13.48
CA ALA A 42 -14.67 7.05 -12.81
C ALA A 42 -16.08 7.52 -12.44
N TYR A 43 -16.98 6.57 -12.17
CA TYR A 43 -18.35 6.84 -11.73
C TYR A 43 -18.44 7.59 -10.39
N THR A 44 -17.36 7.58 -9.61
CA THR A 44 -17.25 8.32 -8.36
C THR A 44 -15.84 8.92 -8.21
N LYS A 45 -15.64 9.73 -7.17
CA LYS A 45 -14.31 10.26 -6.83
C LYS A 45 -13.43 9.12 -6.30
N CYS A 46 -12.37 8.83 -7.04
CA CYS A 46 -11.37 7.80 -6.73
C CYS A 46 -9.97 8.42 -6.66
N LYS A 47 -9.04 7.74 -6.00
CA LYS A 47 -7.61 8.04 -6.10
C LYS A 47 -6.99 7.19 -7.20
N VAL A 48 -6.10 7.76 -7.99
CA VAL A 48 -5.44 7.10 -9.11
C VAL A 48 -3.93 7.24 -8.96
N ALA A 49 -3.22 6.11 -8.93
CA ALA A 49 -1.78 6.08 -9.06
C ALA A 49 -1.37 5.36 -10.35
N LEU A 50 -0.25 5.81 -10.91
CA LEU A 50 0.42 5.14 -12.01
C LEU A 50 1.74 4.59 -11.46
N ILE A 51 1.91 3.27 -11.52
CA ILE A 51 3.06 2.56 -10.98
C ILE A 51 3.82 1.93 -12.14
N SER A 52 5.06 2.37 -12.38
CA SER A 52 5.91 1.79 -13.42
C SER A 52 6.37 0.38 -13.05
N ALA A 53 6.63 -0.47 -14.05
CA ALA A 53 7.20 -1.80 -13.82
C ALA A 53 8.58 -1.74 -13.12
N GLN A 54 9.30 -0.62 -13.23
CA GLN A 54 10.56 -0.42 -12.51
C GLN A 54 10.29 -0.21 -11.01
N GLU A 55 9.33 0.66 -10.65
CA GLU A 55 8.91 0.82 -9.25
C GLU A 55 8.43 -0.49 -8.63
N VAL A 56 7.75 -1.34 -9.40
CA VAL A 56 7.33 -2.69 -8.95
C VAL A 56 8.55 -3.56 -8.61
N LYS A 57 9.59 -3.56 -9.45
CA LYS A 57 10.83 -4.32 -9.19
C LYS A 57 11.57 -3.80 -7.96
N ASP A 58 11.65 -2.48 -7.84
CA ASP A 58 12.38 -1.82 -6.75
C ASP A 58 11.63 -1.91 -5.40
N ALA A 59 10.30 -2.07 -5.45
CA ALA A 59 9.46 -2.30 -4.29
C ALA A 59 9.65 -3.69 -3.64
N GLY A 60 10.47 -4.56 -4.23
CA GLY A 60 10.87 -5.85 -3.67
C GLY A 60 9.78 -6.91 -3.79
N ARG A 61 9.65 -7.74 -2.75
CA ARG A 61 8.90 -9.01 -2.80
C ARG A 61 7.38 -8.87 -3.06
N TYR A 62 6.82 -7.68 -2.87
CA TYR A 62 5.36 -7.45 -2.95
C TYR A 62 4.95 -6.53 -4.10
N GLY A 63 5.86 -6.27 -5.03
CA GLY A 63 5.58 -5.65 -6.32
C GLY A 63 4.75 -4.36 -6.26
N TRP A 64 3.64 -4.33 -6.99
CA TRP A 64 2.79 -3.14 -7.13
C TRP A 64 2.12 -2.72 -5.82
N TRP A 65 1.87 -3.65 -4.89
CA TRP A 65 1.22 -3.34 -3.62
C TRP A 65 2.11 -2.48 -2.72
N SER A 66 3.38 -2.85 -2.60
CA SER A 66 4.37 -2.03 -1.87
C SER A 66 4.56 -0.66 -2.52
N ALA A 67 4.61 -0.58 -3.85
CA ALA A 67 4.67 0.69 -4.55
C ALA A 67 3.40 1.55 -4.31
N TRP A 68 2.21 0.93 -4.33
CA TRP A 68 0.94 1.60 -4.04
C TRP A 68 0.90 2.15 -2.61
N GLN A 69 1.28 1.35 -1.60
CA GLN A 69 1.30 1.79 -0.21
C GLN A 69 2.27 2.96 0.02
N THR A 70 3.45 2.92 -0.61
CA THR A 70 4.39 4.05 -0.59
C THR A 70 3.74 5.32 -1.15
N LYS A 71 3.11 5.23 -2.32
CA LYS A 71 2.41 6.38 -2.93
C LYS A 71 1.20 6.86 -2.12
N LYS A 72 0.45 5.95 -1.52
CA LYS A 72 -0.68 6.30 -0.62
C LYS A 72 -0.17 7.12 0.57
N LYS A 73 0.94 6.70 1.20
CA LYS A 73 1.57 7.41 2.32
C LYS A 73 2.15 8.76 1.91
N SER A 74 2.83 8.84 0.76
CA SER A 74 3.40 10.10 0.25
C SER A 74 2.38 11.00 -0.46
N LYS A 75 1.11 10.55 -0.58
CA LYS A 75 0.03 11.22 -1.32
C LYS A 75 0.37 11.44 -2.81
N GLU A 76 1.20 10.58 -3.39
CA GLU A 76 1.54 10.56 -4.82
C GLU A 76 0.45 9.87 -5.66
N TYR A 77 -0.77 10.41 -5.60
CA TYR A 77 -1.90 9.97 -6.42
C TYR A 77 -2.72 11.19 -6.88
N LYS A 78 -3.62 10.99 -7.84
CA LYS A 78 -4.54 12.03 -8.34
C LYS A 78 -5.99 11.66 -8.06
N ASP A 79 -6.84 12.65 -7.83
CA ASP A 79 -8.29 12.45 -7.75
C ASP A 79 -8.92 12.37 -9.15
N THR A 80 -9.89 11.47 -9.38
CA THR A 80 -10.68 11.47 -10.62
C THR A 80 -11.62 12.68 -10.70
N PRO A 81 -11.83 13.27 -11.90
CA PRO A 81 -11.13 12.97 -13.16
C PRO A 81 -9.69 13.52 -13.16
N CYS A 82 -8.74 12.76 -13.72
CA CYS A 82 -7.34 13.18 -13.78
C CYS A 82 -6.69 12.91 -15.13
N THR A 83 -5.54 13.56 -15.36
CA THR A 83 -4.69 13.32 -16.53
C THR A 83 -3.23 13.21 -16.09
N PHE A 84 -2.57 12.15 -16.54
CA PHE A 84 -1.11 12.00 -16.52
C PHE A 84 -0.58 12.44 -17.88
N LYS A 85 0.45 13.30 -17.89
CA LYS A 85 1.08 13.85 -19.11
C LYS A 85 2.58 13.53 -19.06
N ASN A 86 3.22 13.53 -20.22
CA ASN A 86 4.67 13.33 -20.37
C ASN A 86 5.14 12.00 -19.74
N ILE A 87 4.34 10.95 -19.93
CA ILE A 87 4.64 9.63 -19.38
C ILE A 87 5.72 8.98 -20.23
N ALA A 88 6.82 8.55 -19.61
CA ALA A 88 7.88 7.86 -20.32
C ALA A 88 7.35 6.55 -20.96
N PRO A 89 7.90 6.12 -22.11
CA PRO A 89 7.59 4.80 -22.64
C PRO A 89 7.94 3.69 -21.65
N GLY A 90 7.06 2.70 -21.50
CA GLY A 90 7.24 1.61 -20.54
C GLY A 90 5.95 0.89 -20.18
N VAL A 91 6.05 -0.06 -19.26
CA VAL A 91 4.91 -0.80 -18.73
C VAL A 91 4.49 -0.20 -17.40
N TYR A 92 3.20 0.05 -17.23
CA TYR A 92 2.63 0.63 -16.02
C TYR A 92 1.44 -0.19 -15.53
N THR A 93 1.20 -0.14 -14.22
CA THR A 93 -0.05 -0.54 -13.59
C THR A 93 -0.78 0.72 -13.14
N ILE A 94 -1.99 0.93 -13.65
CA ILE A 94 -2.93 1.93 -13.17
C ILE A 94 -3.64 1.31 -11.97
N VAL A 95 -3.55 1.97 -10.82
CA VAL A 95 -4.29 1.61 -9.61
C VAL A 95 -5.37 2.65 -9.41
N VAL A 96 -6.64 2.24 -9.53
CA VAL A 96 -7.79 3.09 -9.20
C VAL A 96 -8.39 2.61 -7.89
N TYR A 97 -8.35 3.48 -6.90
CA TYR A 97 -8.71 3.22 -5.52
C TYR A 97 -9.97 4.02 -5.15
N ASN A 98 -11.04 3.33 -4.81
CA ASN A 98 -12.26 3.94 -4.31
C ASN A 98 -12.36 3.77 -2.78
N PRO A 99 -12.04 4.81 -1.98
CA PRO A 99 -12.10 4.74 -0.52
C PRO A 99 -13.54 4.59 0.02
N LYS A 100 -14.55 4.77 -0.84
CA LYS A 100 -15.97 4.70 -0.48
C LYS A 100 -16.66 3.43 -1.00
N ALA A 101 -15.91 2.48 -1.58
CA ALA A 101 -16.52 1.33 -2.24
C ALA A 101 -17.21 0.35 -1.29
N SER A 102 -16.90 0.35 0.01
CA SER A 102 -17.40 -0.72 0.88
C SER A 102 -18.91 -0.65 1.11
N THR A 103 -19.60 -1.74 0.75
CA THR A 103 -20.96 -2.07 1.20
C THR A 103 -20.98 -3.19 2.26
N SER A 104 -19.83 -3.76 2.65
CA SER A 104 -19.74 -4.85 3.64
C SER A 104 -19.22 -4.36 5.00
N THR A 105 -19.50 -5.14 6.06
CA THR A 105 -18.97 -4.91 7.41
C THR A 105 -17.44 -5.01 7.49
N ASP A 106 -16.79 -5.60 6.48
CA ASP A 106 -15.34 -5.79 6.39
C ASP A 106 -14.58 -4.62 5.73
N LYS A 107 -15.27 -3.51 5.40
CA LYS A 107 -14.65 -2.24 4.94
C LYS A 107 -13.53 -2.44 3.91
N GLY A 108 -13.75 -3.33 2.95
CA GLY A 108 -12.82 -3.56 1.85
C GLY A 108 -12.70 -2.31 0.98
N ASP A 109 -11.49 -2.00 0.54
CA ASP A 109 -11.28 -0.92 -0.43
C ASP A 109 -11.65 -1.43 -1.83
N GLY A 110 -12.31 -0.61 -2.65
CA GLY A 110 -12.55 -0.97 -4.04
C GLY A 110 -11.30 -0.67 -4.85
N VAL A 111 -10.72 -1.67 -5.50
CA VAL A 111 -9.52 -1.47 -6.34
C VAL A 111 -9.77 -1.97 -7.77
N VAL A 112 -9.30 -1.19 -8.73
CA VAL A 112 -9.10 -1.62 -10.12
C VAL A 112 -7.60 -1.59 -10.44
N LEU A 113 -7.10 -2.67 -11.04
CA LEU A 113 -5.74 -2.75 -11.55
C LEU A 113 -5.80 -2.93 -13.06
N GLU A 114 -5.18 -2.03 -13.81
CA GLU A 114 -5.08 -2.13 -15.27
C GLU A 114 -3.62 -2.01 -15.69
N LYS A 115 -3.11 -3.01 -16.41
CA LYS A 115 -1.74 -2.98 -16.96
C LYS A 115 -1.76 -2.36 -18.34
N VAL A 116 -0.94 -1.32 -18.55
CA VAL A 116 -0.84 -0.58 -19.81
C VAL A 116 0.60 -0.51 -20.30
N THR A 117 0.78 -0.59 -21.62
CA THR A 117 2.09 -0.42 -22.27
C THR A 117 2.10 0.92 -23.01
N VAL A 118 2.89 1.86 -22.52
CA VAL A 118 3.02 3.21 -23.07
C VAL A 118 4.12 3.20 -24.12
N GLY A 119 3.75 3.44 -25.38
CA GLY A 119 4.70 3.62 -26.50
C GLY A 119 5.14 5.07 -26.70
N LYS A 120 5.96 5.33 -27.73
CA LYS A 120 6.44 6.68 -28.09
C LYS A 120 5.31 7.65 -28.46
N LYS A 121 4.20 7.15 -28.98
CA LYS A 121 2.96 7.91 -29.22
C LYS A 121 1.83 7.15 -28.54
N PHE A 122 1.32 7.68 -27.43
CA PHE A 122 0.33 6.97 -26.61
C PHE A 122 -0.70 7.94 -26.02
N SER A 123 -1.97 7.56 -26.12
CA SER A 123 -3.09 8.28 -25.53
C SER A 123 -4.13 7.26 -25.08
N LEU A 124 -4.39 7.20 -23.79
CA LEU A 124 -5.43 6.37 -23.20
C LEU A 124 -6.50 7.26 -22.57
N LYS A 125 -7.78 6.93 -22.81
CA LYS A 125 -8.92 7.47 -22.07
C LYS A 125 -9.66 6.29 -21.44
N ALA A 126 -9.61 6.18 -20.12
CA ALA A 126 -10.31 5.12 -19.40
C ALA A 126 -11.41 5.70 -18.50
N TYR A 127 -12.53 5.00 -18.44
CA TYR A 127 -13.63 5.25 -17.50
C TYR A 127 -13.93 3.96 -16.74
N TYR A 128 -13.98 4.06 -15.42
CA TYR A 128 -14.25 2.92 -14.54
C TYR A 128 -15.64 3.07 -13.88
N ASN A 129 -16.50 2.08 -14.12
CA ASN A 129 -17.84 1.96 -13.54
C ASN A 129 -17.81 1.29 -12.16
N ALA A 130 -18.91 1.35 -11.41
CA ALA A 130 -19.04 0.66 -10.12
C ALA A 130 -18.70 -0.83 -10.20
N GLY A 131 -19.21 -1.52 -11.23
CA GLY A 131 -18.96 -2.95 -11.45
C GLY A 131 -17.55 -3.31 -11.91
N ASP A 132 -16.67 -2.34 -12.22
CA ASP A 132 -15.26 -2.60 -12.48
C ASP A 132 -14.48 -2.80 -11.17
N PHE A 133 -14.96 -2.21 -10.06
CA PHE A 133 -14.33 -2.34 -8.76
C PHE A 133 -14.52 -3.74 -8.21
N ARG A 134 -13.48 -4.24 -7.58
CA ARG A 134 -13.51 -5.51 -6.86
C ARG A 134 -13.26 -5.19 -5.40
N ASP A 135 -14.06 -5.79 -4.53
CA ASP A 135 -13.84 -5.72 -3.10
C ASP A 135 -12.48 -6.33 -2.80
N TRP A 136 -11.55 -5.47 -2.41
CA TRP A 136 -10.28 -5.88 -1.88
C TRP A 136 -10.45 -5.95 -0.37
N ASN A 137 -10.73 -7.14 0.15
CA ASN A 137 -10.52 -7.40 1.56
C ASN A 137 -9.01 -7.29 1.77
N CYS A 138 -8.58 -6.21 2.43
CA CYS A 138 -7.18 -5.94 2.72
C CYS A 138 -6.50 -7.22 3.19
N LEU A 139 -5.26 -7.40 2.76
CA LEU A 139 -4.35 -8.48 3.16
C LEU A 139 -4.01 -8.39 4.65
N SER A 140 -5.00 -8.30 5.51
CA SER A 140 -4.84 -7.83 6.88
C SER A 140 -5.24 -8.99 7.77
N CYS A 141 -4.26 -9.78 8.13
CA CYS A 141 -4.28 -10.58 9.33
C CYS A 141 -3.02 -10.23 10.14
N PRO A 142 -3.08 -10.37 11.48
CA PRO A 142 -3.94 -11.30 12.21
C PRO A 142 -5.24 -10.70 12.76
N TRP A 143 -6.20 -11.56 13.06
CA TRP A 143 -7.43 -11.22 13.76
C TRP A 143 -7.27 -11.27 15.28
N LEU A 144 -7.82 -10.27 15.95
CA LEU A 144 -8.01 -10.22 17.40
C LEU A 144 -9.37 -10.79 17.78
N TYR A 145 -9.32 -11.66 18.77
CA TYR A 145 -10.45 -12.22 19.48
C TYR A 145 -10.35 -11.89 20.97
N VAL A 146 -11.48 -11.62 21.61
CA VAL A 146 -11.56 -11.34 23.05
C VAL A 146 -12.53 -12.33 23.69
N TYR A 147 -12.12 -12.94 24.80
CA TYR A 147 -12.95 -13.89 25.52
C TYR A 147 -14.06 -13.17 26.30
N ASP A 148 -15.31 -13.59 26.14
CA ASP A 148 -16.46 -12.97 26.81
C ASP A 148 -16.87 -13.62 28.15
N GLY A 149 -16.22 -14.73 28.50
CA GLY A 149 -16.60 -15.59 29.63
C GLY A 149 -16.92 -17.02 29.20
N GLN A 150 -17.32 -17.21 27.93
CA GLN A 150 -17.71 -18.50 27.36
C GLN A 150 -16.88 -18.86 26.13
N CYS A 151 -16.66 -17.92 25.22
CA CYS A 151 -15.95 -18.17 23.98
C CYS A 151 -15.14 -16.95 23.50
N PHE A 152 -14.27 -17.17 22.51
CA PHE A 152 -13.48 -16.12 21.89
C PHE A 152 -14.29 -15.43 20.78
N MET A 153 -14.68 -14.18 21.04
CA MET A 153 -15.47 -13.38 20.09
C MET A 153 -14.55 -12.58 19.17
N LYS A 154 -14.73 -12.72 17.85
CA LYS A 154 -13.98 -11.98 16.82
C LYS A 154 -14.24 -10.48 16.96
N LYS A 155 -13.18 -9.66 16.96
CA LYS A 155 -13.28 -8.20 17.15
C LYS A 155 -12.82 -7.39 15.95
N THR A 156 -11.53 -7.43 15.64
CA THR A 156 -10.93 -6.62 14.57
C THR A 156 -9.66 -7.28 14.04
N GLU A 157 -9.24 -6.87 12.85
CA GLU A 157 -7.86 -7.06 12.38
C GLU A 157 -6.94 -6.15 13.21
N ILE A 158 -5.82 -6.68 13.70
CA ILE A 158 -4.71 -5.87 14.23
C ILE A 158 -3.59 -5.83 13.19
N LEU A 159 -2.68 -4.85 13.28
CA LEU A 159 -1.63 -4.65 12.27
C LEU A 159 -2.17 -4.48 10.84
N LYS A 160 -3.43 -4.02 10.70
CA LYS A 160 -4.06 -3.73 9.41
C LYS A 160 -3.20 -2.77 8.60
N ASP A 161 -2.94 -3.12 7.34
CA ASP A 161 -2.10 -2.37 6.39
C ASP A 161 -0.61 -2.20 6.81
N VAL A 162 -0.13 -2.95 7.81
CA VAL A 162 1.27 -2.92 8.26
C VAL A 162 2.09 -3.97 7.52
N VAL A 163 2.29 -3.77 6.22
CA VAL A 163 2.91 -4.75 5.31
C VAL A 163 4.44 -4.64 5.34
N GLY A 164 5.12 -5.71 5.74
CA GLY A 164 6.58 -5.84 5.67
C GLY A 164 7.36 -5.09 6.75
N ALA A 165 8.57 -5.56 7.03
CA ALA A 165 9.39 -5.11 8.16
C ALA A 165 9.68 -3.60 8.18
N LYS A 166 9.85 -2.97 7.01
CA LYS A 166 10.10 -1.52 6.90
C LYS A 166 8.94 -0.66 7.40
N ASN A 167 7.73 -1.22 7.46
CA ASN A 167 6.53 -0.53 7.91
C ASN A 167 6.16 -0.87 9.36
N LYS A 168 7.00 -1.63 10.08
CA LYS A 168 6.74 -2.02 11.48
C LYS A 168 6.25 -0.81 12.28
N THR A 169 5.09 -0.95 12.92
CA THR A 169 4.49 0.08 13.76
C THR A 169 3.65 -0.55 14.86
N THR A 170 3.25 0.26 15.83
CA THR A 170 2.26 -0.08 16.84
C THR A 170 0.87 0.32 16.37
N THR A 171 -0.08 -0.61 16.42
CA THR A 171 -1.52 -0.36 16.27
C THR A 171 -2.19 -0.44 17.63
N VAL A 172 -3.24 0.36 17.83
CA VAL A 172 -3.98 0.43 19.10
C VAL A 172 -5.43 0.05 18.86
N TYR A 173 -5.97 -0.81 19.72
CA TYR A 173 -7.37 -1.16 19.77
C TYR A 173 -7.94 -0.92 21.17
N GLU A 174 -9.08 -0.25 21.26
CA GLU A 174 -9.76 -0.01 22.53
C GLU A 174 -10.58 -1.24 22.92
N ILE A 175 -10.31 -1.78 24.12
CA ILE A 175 -11.01 -2.92 24.69
C ILE A 175 -12.12 -2.37 25.61
N ASP A 176 -13.33 -2.89 25.45
CA ASP A 176 -14.42 -2.61 26.39
C ASP A 176 -14.03 -3.14 27.80
N PRO A 177 -14.01 -2.31 28.85
CA PRO A 177 -13.74 -2.75 30.22
C PRO A 177 -14.61 -3.94 30.68
N GLN A 178 -15.83 -4.08 30.14
CA GLN A 178 -16.71 -5.22 30.46
C GLN A 178 -16.19 -6.57 29.98
N ALA A 179 -15.25 -6.58 29.02
CA ALA A 179 -14.59 -7.80 28.56
C ALA A 179 -13.59 -8.37 29.57
N ILE A 180 -13.25 -7.62 30.62
CA ILE A 180 -12.27 -8.01 31.64
C ILE A 180 -13.04 -8.66 32.78
N LYS A 181 -12.81 -9.96 32.99
CA LYS A 181 -13.56 -10.76 33.97
C LYS A 181 -12.68 -11.07 35.16
N ASN A 182 -13.10 -10.64 36.35
CA ASN A 182 -12.37 -10.85 37.61
C ASN A 182 -10.90 -10.39 37.52
N GLY A 183 -10.67 -9.24 36.89
CA GLY A 183 -9.31 -8.71 36.68
C GLY A 183 -8.51 -9.41 35.59
N VAL A 184 -9.12 -10.26 34.76
CA VAL A 184 -8.42 -11.00 33.72
C VAL A 184 -8.94 -10.62 32.34
N LEU A 185 -8.04 -10.15 31.48
CA LEU A 185 -8.29 -10.06 30.03
C LEU A 185 -7.67 -11.28 29.35
N LYS A 186 -8.48 -12.03 28.60
CA LYS A 186 -8.00 -13.11 27.73
C LYS A 186 -8.25 -12.75 26.28
N ILE A 187 -7.20 -12.79 25.47
CA ILE A 187 -7.28 -12.54 24.03
C ILE A 187 -6.73 -13.72 23.25
N LYS A 188 -7.15 -13.85 22.00
CA LYS A 188 -6.55 -14.74 21.01
C LYS A 188 -6.20 -13.92 19.78
N ILE A 189 -4.98 -14.10 19.28
CA ILE A 189 -4.52 -13.51 18.03
C ILE A 189 -4.28 -14.65 17.05
N GLN A 190 -4.92 -14.58 15.88
CA GLN A 190 -4.92 -15.68 14.91
C GLN A 190 -4.66 -15.17 13.50
N GLU A 191 -3.74 -15.82 12.80
CA GLU A 191 -3.50 -15.60 11.38
C GLU A 191 -4.48 -16.46 10.56
N GLU A 192 -5.34 -15.83 9.75
CA GLU A 192 -6.41 -16.51 9.00
C GLU A 192 -6.19 -16.50 7.50
N LYS A 193 -5.30 -15.63 7.01
CA LYS A 193 -5.01 -15.47 5.58
C LYS A 193 -3.68 -16.15 5.25
N ASP A 194 -3.40 -16.30 3.96
CA ASP A 194 -2.14 -16.88 3.47
C ASP A 194 -1.00 -15.84 3.61
N GLU A 195 -0.69 -15.53 4.86
CA GLU A 195 0.24 -14.50 5.31
C GLU A 195 1.05 -15.02 6.52
N ILE A 196 2.17 -14.37 6.81
CA ILE A 196 2.95 -14.59 8.02
C ILE A 196 2.91 -13.30 8.84
N THR A 197 2.24 -13.35 9.98
CA THR A 197 2.31 -12.29 10.97
C THR A 197 3.64 -12.36 11.72
N HIS A 198 4.26 -11.21 11.96
CA HIS A 198 5.42 -11.01 12.82
C HIS A 198 5.06 -10.06 13.98
N LEU A 199 4.70 -10.63 15.13
CA LEU A 199 4.40 -9.88 16.36
C LEU A 199 5.70 -9.64 17.12
N ASP A 200 6.01 -8.38 17.41
CA ASP A 200 7.18 -7.95 18.19
C ASP A 200 6.77 -7.68 19.64
N GLN A 201 5.66 -6.98 19.85
CA GLN A 201 5.18 -6.63 21.19
C GLN A 201 3.67 -6.69 21.27
N ILE A 202 3.15 -7.22 22.37
CA ILE A 202 1.73 -7.13 22.73
C ILE A 202 1.63 -6.70 24.19
N GLN A 203 0.94 -5.60 24.46
CA GLN A 203 0.75 -5.08 25.80
C GLN A 203 -0.62 -4.41 25.95
N VAL A 204 -1.09 -4.32 27.20
CA VAL A 204 -2.30 -3.58 27.53
C VAL A 204 -1.91 -2.32 28.28
N ARG A 205 -2.37 -1.17 27.81
CA ARG A 205 -2.31 0.08 28.56
C ARG A 205 -3.65 0.35 29.19
N LEU A 206 -3.62 0.68 30.47
CA LEU A 206 -4.77 1.18 31.20
C LEU A 206 -4.28 2.41 31.98
N ASN A 207 -4.82 3.57 31.61
CA ASN A 207 -4.34 4.87 32.09
C ASN A 207 -2.83 5.03 31.81
N HIS A 208 -2.00 5.17 32.85
CA HIS A 208 -0.54 5.33 32.73
C HIS A 208 0.24 4.03 33.01
N GLN A 209 -0.45 2.91 33.22
CA GLN A 209 0.18 1.63 33.55
C GLN A 209 0.19 0.71 32.33
N THR A 210 1.30 -0.02 32.17
CA THR A 210 1.47 -1.05 31.14
C THR A 210 1.41 -2.43 31.79
N TYR A 211 0.65 -3.32 31.16
CA TYR A 211 0.46 -4.70 31.57
C TYR A 211 0.92 -5.62 30.45
N LEU A 212 1.76 -6.59 30.79
CA LEU A 212 2.35 -7.54 29.85
C LEU A 212 1.60 -8.90 29.92
N PRO A 213 1.73 -9.75 28.88
CA PRO A 213 1.15 -11.09 28.91
C PRO A 213 1.73 -11.92 30.06
N GLN A 214 0.96 -12.85 30.63
CA GLN A 214 1.44 -13.71 31.72
C GLN A 214 2.21 -14.94 31.24
N GLU A 215 2.04 -15.34 29.99
CA GLU A 215 2.62 -16.57 29.46
C GLU A 215 4.15 -16.43 29.34
N GLN A 216 4.90 -17.04 30.28
CA GLN A 216 6.36 -16.92 30.38
C GLN A 216 7.10 -17.23 29.06
N ALA A 217 6.64 -18.24 28.33
CA ALA A 217 7.22 -18.61 27.03
C ALA A 217 7.02 -17.52 25.95
N MET A 218 5.99 -16.69 26.09
CA MET A 218 5.67 -15.60 25.16
C MET A 218 6.25 -14.27 25.64
N LEU A 219 6.42 -14.07 26.96
CA LEU A 219 7.01 -12.87 27.54
C LEU A 219 8.35 -12.52 26.90
N ALA A 220 9.24 -13.49 26.72
CA ALA A 220 10.55 -13.27 26.09
C ALA A 220 10.48 -12.71 24.66
N LYS A 221 9.36 -12.93 23.94
CA LYS A 221 9.19 -12.50 22.54
C LYS A 221 8.21 -11.36 22.33
N LEU A 222 7.34 -11.09 23.31
CA LEU A 222 6.23 -10.15 23.17
C LEU A 222 6.25 -9.02 24.21
N ALA A 223 7.18 -9.04 25.17
CA ALA A 223 7.30 -7.99 26.17
C ALA A 223 7.96 -6.71 25.63
N HIS A 224 8.80 -6.84 24.60
CA HIS A 224 9.66 -5.75 24.13
C HIS A 224 9.58 -5.58 22.62
N ASN A 225 9.76 -4.36 22.15
CA ASN A 225 9.89 -4.04 20.73
C ASN A 225 11.36 -4.14 20.29
N ASP A 226 11.91 -5.36 20.31
CA ASP A 226 13.34 -5.63 20.14
C ASP A 226 13.68 -6.37 18.84
N GLY A 227 12.67 -6.71 18.04
CA GLY A 227 12.81 -7.43 16.78
C GLY A 227 12.77 -8.95 16.92
N GLN A 228 12.55 -9.50 18.12
CA GLN A 228 12.41 -10.95 18.33
C GLN A 228 10.98 -11.43 18.08
N TYR A 229 10.62 -11.57 16.81
CA TYR A 229 9.22 -11.81 16.45
C TYR A 229 8.66 -13.18 16.87
N GLN A 230 7.48 -13.18 17.49
CA GLN A 230 6.56 -14.32 17.45
C GLN A 230 5.87 -14.36 16.08
N LYS A 231 6.10 -15.45 15.34
CA LYS A 231 5.55 -15.63 13.99
C LYS A 231 4.28 -16.47 14.03
N LEU A 232 3.26 -16.06 13.27
CA LEU A 232 2.04 -16.84 13.04
C LEU A 232 1.85 -17.03 11.54
N LYS A 233 1.62 -18.27 11.12
CA LYS A 233 1.17 -18.62 9.77
C LYS A 233 -0.33 -18.89 9.77
N LYS A 234 -0.94 -18.99 8.58
CA LYS A 234 -2.35 -19.36 8.42
C LYS A 234 -2.78 -20.52 9.34
N GLY A 235 -3.87 -20.30 10.06
CA GLY A 235 -4.46 -21.24 11.01
C GLY A 235 -3.77 -21.28 12.37
N GLN A 236 -2.59 -20.67 12.53
CA GLN A 236 -1.91 -20.59 13.83
C GLN A 236 -2.48 -19.45 14.67
N ALA A 237 -2.52 -19.68 15.98
CA ALA A 237 -2.99 -18.72 16.95
C ALA A 237 -2.10 -18.72 18.20
N ILE A 238 -2.12 -17.60 18.91
CA ILE A 238 -1.65 -17.50 20.29
C ILE A 238 -2.79 -17.00 21.17
N THR A 239 -2.83 -17.49 22.40
CA THR A 239 -3.73 -17.00 23.45
C THR A 239 -2.89 -16.34 24.52
N LEU A 240 -3.29 -15.15 24.94
CA LEU A 240 -2.56 -14.33 25.91
C LEU A 240 -3.50 -13.90 27.03
N THR A 241 -2.97 -13.86 28.24
CA THR A 241 -3.68 -13.46 29.45
C THR A 241 -3.00 -12.26 30.08
N PHE A 242 -3.80 -11.26 30.50
CA PHE A 242 -3.31 -10.08 31.21
C PHE A 242 -4.05 -9.96 32.55
N GLN A 243 -3.29 -9.68 33.62
CA GLN A 243 -3.85 -9.33 34.92
C GLN A 243 -4.02 -7.82 35.01
N LEU A 244 -5.25 -7.40 35.26
CA LEU A 244 -5.70 -6.01 35.33
C LEU A 244 -6.47 -5.82 36.65
N PRO A 245 -6.71 -4.58 37.10
CA PRO A 245 -7.58 -4.33 38.24
C PRO A 245 -8.97 -4.95 38.04
N ALA A 246 -9.55 -5.56 39.08
CA ALA A 246 -10.82 -6.30 38.97
C ALA A 246 -12.07 -5.44 38.83
N HIS A 247 -11.99 -4.15 39.18
CA HIS A 247 -13.13 -3.23 39.27
C HIS A 247 -12.96 -2.01 38.37
N LEU A 248 -12.85 -2.26 37.06
CA LEU A 248 -12.75 -1.20 36.07
C LEU A 248 -14.10 -0.51 35.87
N LYS A 249 -14.06 0.81 35.69
CA LYS A 249 -15.22 1.64 35.36
C LYS A 249 -15.44 1.63 33.85
N PRO A 250 -16.69 1.81 33.37
CA PRO A 250 -16.97 1.97 31.94
C PRO A 250 -16.21 3.14 31.28
N THR A 251 -15.75 4.12 32.07
CA THR A 251 -14.97 5.27 31.61
C THR A 251 -13.46 5.00 31.50
N ASP A 252 -12.99 3.85 31.99
CA ASP A 252 -11.58 3.49 31.92
C ASP A 252 -11.18 3.16 30.49
N LYS A 253 -10.07 3.73 30.04
CA LYS A 253 -9.54 3.50 28.69
C LYS A 253 -8.57 2.33 28.71
N VAL A 254 -9.04 1.15 28.30
CA VAL A 254 -8.20 -0.03 28.13
C VAL A 254 -7.78 -0.12 26.66
N GLN A 255 -6.48 -0.09 26.42
CA GLN A 255 -5.90 -0.09 25.08
C GLN A 255 -5.01 -1.31 24.90
N LEU A 256 -5.34 -2.17 23.94
CA LEU A 256 -4.44 -3.20 23.46
C LEU A 256 -3.51 -2.59 22.42
N GLU A 257 -2.22 -2.56 22.72
CA GLU A 257 -1.18 -2.15 21.78
C GLU A 257 -0.53 -3.38 21.17
N SER A 258 -0.45 -3.40 19.84
CA SER A 258 0.17 -4.48 19.06
C SER A 258 1.22 -3.91 18.13
N THR A 259 2.47 -4.32 18.31
CA THR A 259 3.60 -3.88 17.48
C THR A 259 4.05 -5.03 16.60
N GLY A 260 4.20 -4.77 15.31
CA GLY A 260 4.61 -5.80 14.37
C GLY A 260 4.40 -5.40 12.93
N PHE A 261 4.34 -6.40 12.06
CA PHE A 261 3.96 -6.31 10.65
C PHE A 261 3.52 -7.69 10.16
N TYR A 262 2.97 -7.78 8.96
CA TYR A 262 2.72 -9.05 8.29
C TYR A 262 3.42 -9.11 6.93
N ILE A 263 3.65 -10.33 6.47
CA ILE A 263 4.23 -10.65 5.16
C ILE A 263 3.23 -11.54 4.43
N PRO A 264 2.56 -11.05 3.37
CA PRO A 264 1.73 -11.93 2.56
C PRO A 264 2.57 -12.97 1.83
N ASP A 265 1.99 -14.15 1.58
CA ASP A 265 2.60 -15.10 0.66
C ASP A 265 2.70 -14.47 -0.75
N ALA A 266 3.86 -14.62 -1.39
CA ALA A 266 4.09 -14.05 -2.72
C ALA A 266 3.16 -14.67 -3.78
N GLN A 267 2.82 -15.96 -3.65
CA GLN A 267 1.85 -16.62 -4.52
C GLN A 267 0.44 -16.09 -4.28
N PHE A 268 0.09 -15.80 -3.02
CA PHE A 268 -1.19 -15.17 -2.69
C PHE A 268 -1.28 -13.78 -3.32
N LEU A 269 -0.24 -12.95 -3.18
CA LEU A 269 -0.20 -11.63 -3.82
C LEU A 269 -0.25 -11.67 -5.33
N GLU A 270 0.42 -12.62 -5.97
CA GLU A 270 0.35 -12.78 -7.43
C GLU A 270 -1.03 -13.28 -7.86
N ALA A 271 -1.59 -14.29 -7.18
CA ALA A 271 -2.94 -14.77 -7.46
C ALA A 271 -3.97 -13.65 -7.30
N VAL A 272 -3.80 -12.81 -6.28
CA VAL A 272 -4.59 -11.62 -6.06
C VAL A 272 -4.32 -10.59 -7.17
N TYR A 273 -3.08 -10.26 -7.52
CA TYR A 273 -2.80 -9.37 -8.65
C TYR A 273 -3.51 -9.84 -9.93
N GLN A 274 -3.39 -11.13 -10.27
CA GLN A 274 -4.02 -11.73 -11.45
C GLN A 274 -5.55 -11.73 -11.37
N LYS A 275 -6.13 -11.95 -10.19
CA LYS A 275 -7.59 -11.91 -9.97
C LYS A 275 -8.17 -10.50 -10.19
N TYR A 276 -7.43 -9.47 -9.80
CA TYR A 276 -7.90 -8.08 -9.83
C TYR A 276 -7.42 -7.31 -11.07
N LEU A 277 -6.48 -7.87 -11.84
CA LEU A 277 -6.00 -7.30 -13.09
C LEU A 277 -7.07 -7.39 -14.17
N ILE A 278 -7.65 -6.25 -14.54
CA ILE A 278 -8.48 -6.13 -15.73
C ILE A 278 -7.55 -6.25 -16.94
N ARG A 279 -7.77 -7.28 -17.76
CA ARG A 279 -7.05 -7.49 -19.02
C ARG A 279 -7.90 -6.98 -20.18
N GLY A 280 -7.41 -5.96 -20.88
CA GLY A 280 -7.96 -5.50 -22.16
C GLY A 280 -9.30 -4.77 -22.05
N LYS A 281 -9.26 -3.46 -22.25
CA LYS A 281 -10.33 -2.69 -22.89
C LYS A 281 -9.76 -2.09 -24.17
#